data_AF-A0A841TZ19-F1
#
_entry.id   AF-A0A841TZ19-F1
#
_cell.length_a   1.000
_cell.length_b   1.000
_cell.length_c   1.000
_cell.angle_alpha   90.00
_cell.angle_beta   90.00
_cell.angle_gamma   90.00
#
_symmetry.space_group_name_H-M   'P 1'
#
loop_
_entity.id
_entity.type
_entity.pdbx_description
1 polymer ?
#
loop_
_entity_poly.entity_id
_entity_poly.type
_entity_poly.pdbx_seq_one_letter_code
_entity_poly.pdbx_strand_id
1 'polypeptide(L)' 'MPFGNIGIGGLILILIIALIIFGPSKLPELGRAFGRTLSEFKGATRGLVNGEDNDRKDEETPQSQAAAASGK' A
#
# COMPACT_ATOMS: atom_id res chain seq x y z
N MET A 1 -6.24 0.69 -40.55
CA MET A 1 -6.97 1.44 -39.49
C MET A 1 -5.98 1.84 -38.40
N PRO A 2 -5.86 3.12 -38.02
CA PRO A 2 -4.69 3.65 -37.31
C PRO A 2 -4.67 3.45 -35.78
N PHE A 3 -5.70 2.87 -35.17
CA PHE A 3 -5.84 2.85 -33.69
C PHE A 3 -5.55 1.48 -33.03
N GLY A 4 -5.16 0.45 -33.78
CA GLY A 4 -4.96 -0.90 -33.25
C GLY A 4 -3.71 -1.11 -32.38
N ASN A 5 -2.78 -0.14 -32.35
CA ASN A 5 -1.49 -0.25 -31.66
C ASN A 5 -1.34 0.78 -30.52
N ILE A 6 -2.44 1.26 -29.94
CA ILE A 6 -2.43 1.98 -28.66
C ILE A 6 -2.13 0.96 -27.56
N GLY A 7 -0.94 0.37 -27.61
CA GLY A 7 -0.42 -0.51 -26.57
C GLY A 7 0.09 0.31 -25.39
N ILE A 8 1.19 -0.15 -24.79
CA ILE A 8 1.83 0.49 -23.64
C ILE A 8 2.08 2.00 -23.85
N GLY A 9 2.40 2.43 -25.09
CA GLY A 9 2.63 3.84 -25.40
C GLY A 9 1.42 4.77 -25.17
N GLY A 10 0.21 4.30 -25.46
CA GLY A 10 -1.00 5.07 -25.19
C GLY A 10 -1.34 5.15 -23.72
N LEU A 11 -1.11 4.05 -22.99
CA LEU A 11 -1.29 4.00 -21.54
C LEU A 11 -0.34 5.00 -20.85
N ILE A 12 0.91 5.07 -21.29
CA ILE A 12 1.90 6.05 -20.79
C ILE A 12 1.45 7.49 -21.05
N LEU A 13 0.90 7.79 -22.24
CA LEU A 13 0.41 9.15 -22.54
C LEU A 13 -0.71 9.58 -21.58
N ILE A 14 -1.68 8.68 -21.33
CA ILE A 14 -2.76 8.93 -20.37
C ILE A 14 -2.19 9.11 -18.96
N LEU A 15 -1.22 8.28 -18.57
CA LEU A 15 -0.56 8.33 -17.26
C LEU A 15 0.14 9.70 -17.09
N ILE A 16 0.86 10.19 -18.10
CA ILE A 16 1.52 11.51 -18.05
C ILE A 16 0.49 12.63 -17.85
N ILE A 17 -0.61 12.64 -18.59
CA ILE A 17 -1.67 13.66 -18.44
C ILE A 17 -2.26 13.60 -17.02
N ALA A 18 -2.55 12.40 -16.53
CA ALA A 18 -3.03 12.19 -15.17
C ALA A 18 -2.00 12.68 -14.12
N LEU A 19 -0.70 12.48 -14.35
CA LEU A 19 0.36 12.98 -13.45
C LEU A 19 0.50 14.50 -13.47
N ILE A 20 0.17 15.17 -14.57
CA ILE A 20 0.18 16.64 -14.60
C ILE A 20 -0.96 17.19 -13.73
N ILE A 21 -2.14 16.55 -13.79
CA ILE A 21 -3.32 16.97 -13.02
C ILE A 21 -3.18 16.60 -11.54
N PHE A 22 -2.80 15.35 -11.25
CA PHE A 22 -2.75 14.82 -9.90
C PHE A 22 -1.38 14.95 -9.24
N GLY A 23 -0.30 15.03 -10.01
CA GLY A 23 1.09 15.04 -9.52
C GLY A 23 1.70 13.63 -9.35
N PRO A 24 2.99 13.43 -9.67
CA PRO A 24 3.67 12.13 -9.54
C PRO A 24 3.76 11.63 -8.10
N SER A 25 3.74 12.53 -7.11
CA SER A 25 3.77 12.16 -5.68
C SER A 25 2.46 11.58 -5.18
N LYS A 26 1.34 11.79 -5.88
CA LYS A 26 0.02 11.30 -5.43
C LYS A 26 -0.21 9.83 -5.74
N LEU A 27 0.32 9.30 -6.83
CA LEU A 27 0.26 7.86 -7.11
C LEU A 27 0.88 6.98 -6.00
N PRO A 28 2.12 7.23 -5.52
CA PRO A 28 2.70 6.43 -4.44
C PRO A 28 2.01 6.68 -3.09
N GLU A 29 1.51 7.88 -2.83
CA GLU A 29 0.74 8.21 -1.63
C GLU A 29 -0.58 7.41 -1.58
N LEU A 30 -1.35 7.45 -2.67
CA LEU A 30 -2.56 6.64 -2.85
C LEU A 30 -2.23 5.15 -2.78
N GLY A 31 -1.19 4.69 -3.48
CA GLY A 31 -0.77 3.28 -3.44
C GLY A 31 -0.42 2.78 -2.04
N ARG A 32 0.21 3.63 -1.21
CA ARG A 32 0.49 3.30 0.21
C ARG A 32 -0.79 3.22 1.03
N ALA A 33 -1.72 4.16 0.86
CA ALA A 33 -3.01 4.16 1.55
C ALA A 33 -3.86 2.94 1.16
N PHE A 34 -4.07 2.72 -0.15
CA PHE A 34 -4.76 1.55 -0.68
C PHE A 34 -4.07 0.24 -0.30
N GLY A 35 -2.73 0.22 -0.26
CA GLY A 35 -1.95 -0.96 0.12
C GLY A 35 -2.16 -1.36 1.58
N ARG A 36 -2.25 -0.39 2.51
CA ARG A 36 -2.63 -0.65 3.91
C ARG A 36 -4.03 -1.26 3.99
N THR A 37 -5.01 -0.64 3.35
CA THR A 37 -6.40 -1.15 3.31
C THR A 37 -6.47 -2.54 2.70
N LEU A 38 -5.77 -2.79 1.60
CA LEU A 38 -5.77 -4.11 0.95
C LEU A 38 -5.05 -5.17 1.78
N SER A 39 -3.99 -4.80 2.51
CA SER A 39 -3.28 -5.70 3.44
C SER A 39 -4.19 -6.15 4.58
N GLU A 40 -4.90 -5.21 5.20
CA GLU A 40 -5.87 -5.49 6.27
C GLU A 40 -7.06 -6.28 5.73
N PHE A 41 -7.60 -5.88 4.57
CA PHE A 41 -8.69 -6.59 3.91
C PHE A 41 -8.30 -8.03 3.55
N LYS A 42 -7.07 -8.25 3.05
CA LYS A 42 -6.51 -9.58 2.78
C LYS A 42 -6.38 -10.40 4.06
N GLY A 43 -5.91 -9.81 5.16
CA GLY A 43 -5.82 -10.47 6.47
C GLY A 43 -7.19 -10.91 6.98
N ALA A 44 -8.16 -10.00 6.98
CA ALA A 44 -9.54 -10.29 7.39
C ALA A 44 -10.19 -11.35 6.49
N THR A 45 -10.10 -11.20 5.16
CA THR A 45 -10.66 -12.16 4.21
C THR A 45 -10.01 -13.54 4.36
N ARG A 46 -8.71 -13.61 4.65
CA ARG A 46 -8.01 -14.89 4.88
C ARG A 46 -8.49 -15.59 6.15
N GLY A 47 -8.83 -14.84 7.20
CA GLY A 47 -9.45 -15.40 8.41
C GLY A 47 -10.88 -15.90 8.17
N LEU A 48 -11.64 -15.22 7.31
CA LEU A 48 -13.00 -15.63 6.94
C LEU A 48 -13.02 -16.85 6.00
N VAL A 49 -12.11 -16.92 5.03
CA VAL A 49 -12.09 -18.00 4.02
C VAL A 49 -11.52 -19.31 4.55
N ASN A 50 -10.65 -19.26 5.57
CA ASN A 50 -9.97 -20.45 6.10
C ASN A 50 -10.65 -21.06 7.32
N GLY A 51 -11.79 -20.54 7.80
CA GLY A 51 -12.63 -21.19 8.82
C GLY A 51 -11.86 -21.89 9.93
N GLU A 52 -11.51 -21.13 10.98
CA GLU A 52 -10.78 -21.55 12.21
C GLU A 52 -9.24 -21.41 12.17
N ASP A 53 -8.77 -20.79 13.25
CA ASP A 53 -7.41 -20.67 13.80
C ASP A 53 -6.24 -20.45 12.83
N ASN A 54 -5.56 -19.30 12.96
CA ASN A 54 -4.13 -19.24 13.27
C ASN A 54 -3.65 -17.77 13.40
N ASP A 55 -2.97 -17.53 14.52
CA ASP A 55 -1.96 -16.51 14.78
C ASP A 55 -2.32 -15.02 14.65
N ARG A 56 -2.59 -14.43 15.81
CA ARG A 56 -2.26 -13.04 16.12
C ARG A 56 -0.74 -12.86 15.99
N LYS A 57 -0.27 -12.24 14.92
CA LYS A 57 1.08 -11.67 14.84
C LYS A 57 0.97 -10.19 14.50
N ASP A 58 0.59 -9.41 15.50
CA ASP A 58 0.78 -7.96 15.50
C ASP A 58 1.18 -7.50 16.92
N GLU A 59 2.29 -8.04 17.41
CA GLU A 59 3.24 -7.35 18.30
C GLU A 59 4.55 -7.38 17.48
N GLU A 60 5.29 -6.30 17.20
CA GLU A 60 5.91 -5.35 18.11
C GLU A 60 6.28 -4.07 17.33
N THR A 61 5.92 -2.88 17.82
CA THR A 61 6.90 -1.83 18.17
C THR A 61 6.22 -0.59 18.73
N PRO A 62 6.43 -0.34 20.03
CA PRO A 62 6.76 1.00 20.48
C PRO A 62 8.15 0.95 21.11
N GLN A 63 9.22 0.94 20.29
CA GLN A 63 10.51 1.46 20.74
C GLN A 63 10.42 2.99 20.81
N SER A 64 9.76 3.49 21.84
CA SER A 64 9.91 4.85 22.31
C SER A 64 9.53 4.86 23.78
N GLN A 65 10.49 5.22 24.63
CA GLN A 65 10.36 5.53 26.07
C GLN A 65 10.51 4.36 27.05
N ALA A 66 11.75 3.94 27.29
CA ALA A 66 12.21 3.54 28.61
C ALA A 66 13.66 4.06 28.84
N ALA A 67 13.76 5.12 29.65
CA ALA A 67 14.86 5.48 30.58
C ALA A 67 16.32 5.22 30.11
N ALA A 68 17.20 6.20 29.88
CA ALA A 68 17.40 7.44 30.62
C ALA A 68 17.34 7.27 32.16
N ALA A 69 18.13 6.33 32.72
CA ALA A 69 18.69 6.40 34.08
C ALA A 69 19.50 5.13 34.40
N SER A 70 20.75 5.05 33.93
CA SER A 70 21.77 4.25 34.61
C SER A 70 23.13 4.83 34.26
N GLY A 71 23.52 5.81 35.05
CA GLY A 71 24.77 6.56 34.96
C GLY A 71 25.12 7.07 36.35
N LYS A 72 25.83 6.22 37.10
CA LYS A 72 26.37 6.38 38.46
C LYS A 72 25.36 6.40 39.62
#